data_AF-A0A8J8F9K8-F1
#
_entry.id   AF-A0A8J8F9K8-F1
#
_cell.length_a   1.000
_cell.length_b   1.000
_cell.length_c   1.000
_cell.angle_alpha   90.00
_cell.angle_beta   90.00
_cell.angle_gamma   90.00
#
_symmetry.space_group_name_H-M   'P 1'
#
loop_
_entity.id
_entity.type
_entity.pdbx_description
1 polymer ?
#
loop_
_entity_poly.entity_id
_entity_poly.type
_entity_poly.pdbx_seq_one_letter_code
_entity_poly.pdbx_strand_id
1 'polypeptide(L)'
;HHPKPDLRRSGHLPRGTSGVRIEFIVSSDRVLLSDFEAWHAVLNCWYLSLSEVESDNWDNRCEIAGIKIGWENWHPPSPKEELMRSWERIFDLKLLKKHSAWMGGGAIHACIEKIYMDEVVTVTYFI
;
A
#
# COMPACT_ATOMS: atom_id res chain seq x y z
N HIS A 1 18.01 10.08 -14.03
CA HIS A 1 17.10 10.14 -15.18
C HIS A 1 15.91 9.23 -14.88
N HIS A 2 14.73 9.79 -14.58
CA HIS A 2 13.54 8.98 -14.35
C HIS A 2 12.92 8.63 -15.72
N PRO A 3 12.79 7.35 -16.09
CA PRO A 3 12.18 6.99 -17.38
C PRO A 3 10.71 7.39 -17.37
N LYS A 4 10.29 8.15 -18.38
CA LYS A 4 8.88 8.51 -18.55
C LYS A 4 8.07 7.23 -18.85
N PRO A 5 6.82 7.11 -18.38
CA PRO A 5 5.95 5.98 -18.72
C PRO A 5 5.83 5.85 -20.24
N ASP A 6 5.96 4.62 -20.75
CA ASP A 6 5.76 4.33 -22.18
C ASP A 6 4.27 4.34 -22.50
N LEU A 7 3.81 5.42 -23.14
CA LEU A 7 2.41 5.65 -23.49
C LEU A 7 1.87 4.66 -24.55
N ARG A 8 2.73 3.82 -25.14
CA ARG A 8 2.33 2.79 -26.12
C ARG A 8 1.89 1.48 -25.46
N ARG A 9 2.17 1.31 -24.16
CA ARG A 9 1.79 0.11 -23.41
C ARG A 9 0.37 0.24 -22.90
N SER A 10 -0.45 -0.78 -23.14
CA SER A 10 -1.74 -0.94 -22.49
C SER A 10 -1.53 -1.44 -21.06
N GLY A 11 -2.31 -0.90 -20.12
CA GLY A 11 -2.28 -1.29 -18.71
C GLY A 11 -3.48 -0.70 -17.98
N HIS A 12 -3.48 0.62 -17.80
CA HIS A 12 -4.60 1.35 -17.18
C HIS A 12 -5.62 1.90 -18.18
N LEU A 13 -5.25 1.98 -19.47
CA LEU A 13 -6.10 2.48 -20.55
C LEU A 13 -6.07 1.50 -21.74
N PRO A 14 -7.23 1.18 -22.35
CA PRO A 14 -7.28 0.37 -23.57
C PRO A 14 -6.56 1.07 -24.73
N ARG A 15 -5.95 0.28 -25.61
CA ARG A 15 -5.23 0.80 -26.80
C ARG A 15 -6.19 1.57 -27.72
N GLY A 16 -5.75 2.71 -28.26
CA GLY A 16 -6.55 3.55 -29.16
C GLY A 16 -7.52 4.47 -28.45
N THR A 17 -7.48 4.51 -27.11
CA THR A 17 -8.29 5.43 -26.31
C THR A 17 -7.50 6.70 -26.03
N SER A 18 -8.13 7.86 -26.21
CA SER A 18 -7.51 9.13 -25.83
C SER A 18 -7.17 9.14 -24.34
N GLY A 19 -5.91 9.41 -24.03
CA GLY A 19 -5.38 9.48 -22.68
C GLY A 19 -4.63 10.78 -22.42
N VAL A 20 -4.48 11.10 -21.13
CA VAL A 20 -3.68 12.22 -20.65
C VAL A 20 -2.66 11.72 -19.65
N ARG A 21 -1.39 12.04 -19.87
CA ARG A 21 -0.34 11.92 -18.87
C ARG A 21 -0.11 13.28 -18.22
N ILE A 22 -0.21 13.30 -16.90
CA ILE A 22 0.05 14.48 -16.08
C ILE A 22 1.41 14.30 -15.39
N GLU A 23 2.25 15.32 -15.45
CA GLU A 23 3.42 15.48 -14.61
C GLU A 23 3.13 16.61 -13.63
N PHE A 24 3.42 16.40 -12.35
CA PHE A 24 3.10 17.34 -11.29
C PHE A 24 4.20 17.38 -10.23
N ILE A 25 4.29 18.48 -9.48
CA ILE A 25 5.19 18.65 -8.34
C ILE A 25 4.34 18.96 -7.12
N VAL A 26 4.39 18.07 -6.12
CA VAL A 26 3.70 18.23 -4.84
C VAL A 26 4.73 18.37 -3.72
N SER A 27 4.35 19.09 -2.67
CA SER A 27 5.17 19.19 -1.46
C SER A 27 5.26 17.85 -0.74
N SER A 28 6.43 17.51 -0.19
CA SER A 28 6.67 16.19 0.40
C SER A 28 5.90 15.94 1.70
N ASP A 29 5.45 17.00 2.39
CA ASP A 29 4.59 16.93 3.57
C ASP A 29 3.16 16.45 3.25
N ARG A 30 2.74 16.52 1.98
CA ARG A 30 1.45 15.99 1.50
C ARG A 30 1.54 14.52 1.04
N VAL A 31 2.74 13.96 1.01
CA VAL A 31 2.97 12.59 0.54
C VAL A 31 3.02 11.64 1.73
N LEU A 32 2.04 10.76 1.83
CA LEU A 32 2.06 9.65 2.78
C LEU A 32 2.77 8.45 2.14
N LEU A 33 3.88 8.02 2.72
CA LEU A 33 4.64 6.87 2.26
C LEU A 33 4.29 5.63 3.08
N SER A 34 3.98 4.52 2.41
CA SER A 34 3.82 3.21 3.03
C SER A 34 4.60 2.14 2.26
N ASP A 35 4.93 1.04 2.91
CA ASP A 35 5.45 -0.13 2.20
C ASP A 35 4.34 -0.74 1.32
N PHE A 36 4.67 -1.00 0.06
CA PHE A 36 3.71 -1.47 -0.93
C PHE A 36 3.22 -2.89 -0.64
N GLU A 37 4.11 -3.79 -0.22
CA GLU A 37 3.77 -5.19 0.04
C GLU A 37 3.05 -5.34 1.38
N ALA A 38 3.51 -4.63 2.41
CA ALA A 38 2.86 -4.65 3.73
C ALA A 38 1.43 -4.10 3.70
N TRP A 39 1.08 -3.26 2.72
CA TRP A 39 -0.29 -2.79 2.51
C TRP A 39 -1.30 -3.94 2.29
N HIS A 40 -0.86 -5.09 1.77
CA HIS A 40 -1.71 -6.26 1.62
C HIS A 40 -2.29 -6.75 2.96
N ALA A 41 -1.58 -6.57 4.07
CA ALA A 41 -2.10 -6.95 5.39
C ALA A 41 -3.34 -6.11 5.77
N VAL A 42 -3.28 -4.81 5.49
CA VAL A 42 -4.41 -3.88 5.73
C VAL A 42 -5.60 -4.23 4.84
N LEU A 43 -5.34 -4.43 3.54
CA LEU A 43 -6.37 -4.77 2.55
C LEU A 43 -7.13 -6.06 2.92
N ASN A 44 -6.43 -7.04 3.52
CA ASN A 44 -6.98 -8.36 3.79
C ASN A 44 -7.42 -8.60 5.23
N CYS A 45 -7.50 -7.57 6.08
CA CYS A 45 -7.75 -7.73 7.52
C CYS A 45 -6.76 -8.70 8.21
N TRP A 46 -5.52 -8.76 7.75
CA TRP A 46 -4.48 -9.62 8.33
C TRP A 46 -3.66 -8.87 9.35
N TYR A 47 -3.16 -9.59 10.34
CA TYR A 47 -2.21 -9.04 11.29
C TYR A 47 -0.84 -8.87 10.63
N LEU A 48 -0.27 -7.67 10.72
CA LEU A 48 1.01 -7.34 10.11
C LEU A 48 2.16 -7.80 11.01
N SER A 49 2.47 -9.09 10.97
CA SER A 49 3.55 -9.72 11.75
C SER A 49 4.94 -9.38 11.19
N LEU A 50 5.93 -9.24 12.05
CA LEU A 50 7.34 -8.99 11.68
C LEU A 50 8.20 -10.26 11.71
N SER A 51 7.59 -11.39 12.08
CA SER A 51 8.22 -12.71 12.14
C SER A 51 7.17 -13.81 12.12
N GLU A 52 7.58 -15.00 11.74
CA GLU A 52 6.78 -16.23 11.79
C GLU A 52 6.21 -16.49 13.20
N VAL A 53 7.04 -16.36 14.24
CA VAL A 53 6.61 -16.53 15.64
C VAL A 53 5.48 -15.57 16.02
N GLU A 54 5.53 -14.32 15.57
CA GLU A 54 4.46 -13.36 15.83
C GLU A 54 3.18 -13.73 15.06
N SER A 55 3.32 -14.22 13.82
CA SER A 55 2.21 -14.71 13.00
C SER A 55 1.51 -15.90 13.65
N ASP A 56 2.26 -16.94 14.02
CA ASP A 56 1.74 -18.16 14.63
C ASP A 56 1.00 -17.87 15.94
N ASN A 57 1.57 -16.96 16.75
CA ASN A 57 0.94 -16.56 18.01
C ASN A 57 -0.39 -15.83 17.78
N TRP A 58 -0.48 -14.98 16.76
CA TRP A 58 -1.73 -14.30 16.40
C TRP A 58 -2.78 -15.30 15.90
N ASP A 59 -2.39 -16.19 14.99
CA ASP A 59 -3.27 -17.18 14.38
C ASP A 59 -3.85 -18.14 15.42
N ASN A 60 -3.02 -18.66 16.33
CA ASN A 60 -3.46 -19.53 17.43
C ASN A 60 -4.45 -18.82 18.37
N ARG A 61 -4.18 -17.55 18.72
CA ARG A 61 -5.11 -16.75 19.54
C ARG A 61 -6.45 -16.55 18.83
N CYS A 62 -6.44 -16.32 17.52
CA CYS A 62 -7.66 -16.18 16.74
C CYS A 62 -8.44 -17.50 16.68
N GLU A 63 -7.76 -18.62 16.47
CA GLU A 63 -8.36 -19.96 16.44
C GLU A 63 -9.04 -20.29 17.78
N ILE A 64 -8.34 -20.10 18.91
CA ILE A 64 -8.89 -20.34 20.26
C ILE A 64 -10.12 -19.46 20.52
N ALA A 65 -10.10 -18.20 20.06
CA ALA A 65 -11.18 -17.25 20.25
C ALA A 65 -12.31 -17.38 19.21
N GLY A 66 -12.17 -18.24 18.19
CA GLY A 66 -13.13 -18.37 17.09
C GLY A 66 -13.21 -17.13 16.18
N ILE A 67 -12.14 -16.34 16.12
CA ILE A 67 -12.04 -15.13 15.30
C ILE A 67 -11.72 -15.52 13.86
N LYS A 68 -12.56 -15.10 12.92
CA LYS A 68 -12.33 -15.28 11.47
C LYS A 68 -11.64 -14.05 10.89
N ILE A 69 -10.41 -14.23 10.44
CA ILE A 69 -9.62 -13.21 9.73
C ILE A 69 -9.86 -13.32 8.21
N GLY A 70 -9.66 -12.23 7.48
CA GLY A 70 -9.85 -12.18 6.02
C GLY A 70 -10.58 -10.93 5.54
N TRP A 71 -10.37 -10.57 4.27
CA TRP A 71 -10.96 -9.38 3.64
C TRP A 71 -12.50 -9.40 3.66
N GLU A 72 -13.09 -10.59 3.63
CA GLU A 72 -14.55 -10.80 3.70
C GLU A 72 -15.13 -10.41 5.07
N ASN A 73 -14.29 -10.32 6.09
CA ASN A 73 -14.67 -9.97 7.45
C ASN A 73 -14.43 -8.48 7.75
N TRP A 74 -14.44 -7.61 6.74
CA TRP A 74 -14.48 -6.16 6.96
C TRP A 74 -15.88 -5.77 7.47
N HIS A 75 -16.07 -5.15 8.64
CA HIS A 75 -15.10 -4.51 9.53
C HIS A 75 -14.30 -5.46 10.43
N PRO A 76 -13.03 -5.14 10.72
CA PRO A 76 -12.12 -6.11 11.34
C PRO A 76 -12.62 -6.63 12.69
N PRO A 77 -12.51 -7.95 12.94
CA PRO A 77 -13.00 -8.56 14.16
C PRO A 77 -12.19 -8.14 15.39
N SER A 78 -12.76 -8.31 16.57
CA SER A 78 -12.04 -8.13 17.83
C SER A 78 -10.87 -9.12 17.93
N PRO A 79 -9.67 -8.72 18.42
CA PRO A 79 -9.33 -7.40 18.95
C PRO A 79 -8.89 -6.42 17.85
N LYS A 80 -9.82 -5.56 17.42
CA LYS A 80 -9.65 -4.60 16.33
C LYS A 80 -8.50 -3.62 16.59
N GLU A 81 -8.34 -3.18 17.84
CA GLU A 81 -7.29 -2.21 18.20
C GLU A 81 -5.88 -2.78 18.02
N GLU A 82 -5.65 -4.03 18.42
CA GLU A 82 -4.35 -4.68 18.26
C GLU A 82 -4.03 -4.90 16.78
N LEU A 83 -5.02 -5.35 16.01
CA LEU A 83 -4.90 -5.51 14.57
C LEU A 83 -4.55 -4.18 13.88
N MET A 84 -5.29 -3.12 14.17
CA MET A 84 -5.02 -1.79 13.61
C MET A 84 -3.66 -1.22 14.03
N ARG A 85 -3.22 -1.47 15.27
CA ARG A 85 -1.86 -1.10 15.72
C ARG A 85 -0.78 -1.83 14.94
N SER A 86 -1.02 -3.08 14.53
CA SER A 86 -0.08 -3.79 13.66
C SER A 86 0.04 -3.10 12.31
N TRP A 87 -1.06 -2.56 11.77
CA TRP A 87 -1.08 -1.89 10.47
C TRP A 87 -0.28 -0.59 10.45
N GLU A 88 -0.18 0.15 11.55
CA GLU A 88 0.67 1.36 11.61
C GLU A 88 2.14 1.08 11.22
N ARG A 89 2.58 -0.17 11.30
CA ARG A 89 3.93 -0.58 10.86
C ARG A 89 4.16 -0.38 9.37
N ILE A 90 3.12 -0.29 8.52
CA ILE A 90 3.27 0.00 7.07
C ILE A 90 3.99 1.32 6.81
N PHE A 91 3.92 2.26 7.75
CA PHE A 91 4.54 3.58 7.64
C PHE A 91 5.99 3.59 8.15
N ASP A 92 6.43 2.58 8.90
CA ASP A 92 7.82 2.44 9.35
C ASP A 92 8.67 1.65 8.34
N LEU A 93 9.05 2.35 7.27
CA LEU A 93 9.87 1.77 6.19
C LEU A 93 11.23 1.26 6.68
N LYS A 94 11.79 1.84 7.76
CA LYS A 94 13.07 1.41 8.32
C LYS A 94 12.92 0.08 9.07
N LEU A 95 11.83 -0.07 9.81
CA LEU A 95 11.46 -1.32 10.46
C LEU A 95 11.23 -2.40 9.41
N LEU A 96 10.34 -2.19 8.45
CA LEU A 96 10.00 -3.21 7.45
C LEU A 96 11.20 -3.64 6.61
N LYS A 97 12.12 -2.72 6.30
CA LYS A 97 13.37 -3.06 5.63
C LYS A 97 14.25 -4.04 6.41
N LYS A 98 14.22 -4.01 7.75
CA LYS A 98 14.96 -4.99 8.58
C LYS A 98 14.31 -6.37 8.58
N HIS A 99 13.03 -6.44 8.24
CA HIS A 99 12.21 -7.66 8.22
C HIS A 99 11.82 -8.05 6.78
N SER A 100 12.53 -7.56 5.76
CA SER A 100 12.16 -7.74 4.35
C SER A 100 12.17 -9.20 3.90
N ALA A 101 12.96 -10.07 4.54
CA ALA A 101 12.98 -11.51 4.27
C ALA A 101 11.65 -12.19 4.63
N TRP A 102 10.86 -11.59 5.53
CA TRP A 102 9.53 -12.06 5.95
C TRP A 102 8.41 -11.35 5.18
N MET A 103 8.58 -10.04 4.94
CA MET A 103 7.54 -9.17 4.38
C MET A 103 7.59 -8.99 2.86
N GLY A 104 8.61 -9.54 2.17
CA GLY A 104 8.82 -9.35 0.73
C GLY A 104 9.24 -7.92 0.32
N GLY A 105 9.62 -7.08 1.29
CA GLY A 105 9.62 -5.62 1.17
C GLY A 105 10.78 -4.97 0.41
N GLY A 106 10.53 -3.73 -0.03
CA GLY A 106 11.48 -2.83 -0.69
C GLY A 106 10.84 -1.81 -1.63
N ALA A 107 9.64 -2.10 -2.13
CA ALA A 107 8.84 -1.17 -2.91
C ALA A 107 8.04 -0.23 -1.99
N ILE A 108 8.03 1.05 -2.32
CA ILE A 108 7.31 2.09 -1.57
C ILE A 108 6.11 2.55 -2.38
N HIS A 109 4.97 2.66 -1.72
CA HIS A 109 3.78 3.30 -2.24
C HIS A 109 3.70 4.74 -1.69
N ALA A 110 3.39 5.69 -2.57
CA ALA A 110 3.14 7.07 -2.19
C ALA A 110 1.67 7.40 -2.44
N CYS A 111 0.98 7.86 -1.39
CA CYS A 111 -0.39 8.32 -1.46
C CYS A 111 -0.43 9.83 -1.28
N ILE A 112 -1.22 10.49 -2.12
CA ILE A 112 -1.55 11.92 -2.04
C ILE A 112 -3.06 12.06 -2.13
N GLU A 113 -3.62 13.00 -1.39
CA GLU A 113 -5.06 13.22 -1.28
C GLU A 113 -5.64 13.88 -2.54
N LYS A 114 -4.87 14.79 -3.17
CA LYS A 114 -5.31 15.53 -4.35
C LYS A 114 -4.12 16.09 -5.13
N ILE A 115 -4.32 16.34 -6.41
CA ILE A 115 -3.41 17.16 -7.23
C ILE A 115 -4.14 18.44 -7.58
N TYR A 116 -3.54 19.60 -7.30
CA TYR A 116 -4.07 20.90 -7.68
C TYR A 116 -3.57 21.32 -9.07
N MET A 117 -4.31 22.18 -9.76
CA MET A 117 -3.99 22.55 -11.15
C MET A 117 -2.69 23.36 -11.27
N ASP A 118 -2.34 24.13 -10.25
CA ASP A 118 -1.09 24.87 -10.13
C ASP A 118 0.13 23.97 -9.84
N GLU A 119 -0.10 22.74 -9.37
CA GLU A 119 0.94 21.71 -9.19
C GLU A 119 1.28 20.95 -10.48
N VAL A 120 0.44 21.07 -11.51
CA VAL A 120 0.65 20.42 -12.81
C VAL A 120 1.69 21.18 -13.61
N VAL A 121 2.78 20.50 -13.95
CA VAL A 121 3.89 21.09 -14.73
C VAL A 121 3.83 20.73 -16.20
N THR A 122 3.32 19.54 -16.53
CA THR A 122 3.21 19.08 -17.92
C THR A 122 1.93 18.28 -18.13
N VAL A 123 1.26 18.53 -19.24
CA VAL A 123 0.14 17.71 -19.74
C VAL A 123 0.53 17.16 -21.11
N THR A 124 0.41 15.85 -21.30
CA THR A 124 0.69 15.19 -22.59
C THR A 124 -0.52 14.36 -23.01
N TYR A 125 -1.11 14.71 -24.14
CA TYR A 125 -2.20 13.96 -24.76
C TYR A 125 -1.65 12.84 -25.63
N PHE A 126 -2.30 11.67 -25.63
CA PHE A 126 -1.92 10.51 -26.44
C PHE A 126 -3.15 9.67 -26.83
N ILE A 127 -2.95 8.71 -27.76
CA ILE A 127 -3.93 7.72 -28.25
C ILE A 127 -3.24 6.35 -28.31
#